data_AF-A0A2U1YEH6-F1
#
_entry.id   AF-A0A2U1YEH6-F1
#
_cell.length_a   1.000
_cell.length_b   1.000
_cell.length_c   1.000
_cell.angle_alpha   90.00
_cell.angle_beta   90.00
_cell.angle_gamma   90.00
#
_symmetry.space_group_name_H-M   'P 1'
#
loop_
_entity.id
_entity.type
_entity.pdbx_description
1 polymer ?
#
loop_
_entity_poly.entity_id
_entity_poly.type
_entity_poly.pdbx_seq_one_letter_code
_entity_poly.pdbx_strand_id
1 'polypeptide(L)'
;MTLHPGHFREETVVRVPCSCEGLIAVVADFVELGPFGKGVEVGVTMNGTRLWRSATDDRFAAFMNIDGHSVIDFSVGVGPGDTYADSTVALRFAIFRVVEATDDRGRCFERIDDNISNLDGELALQWLEAADAADILQPPPASGKTTARWFAKAAMRYLDPPNRKLIEQTIGRTIPELIDRILTQPSVQPKKSYVLFFTPRSGSTMLTEIISKAKCLGFPNEYFVENIATFFSVLNSVTGNSVSLTDFISRHCCLENGVFGVEIEYDRFSRLERSIVSDLGNVPVIYMTRFNLLAQAISLFLAAEGNQWSSFDGDRRDIAYDREKIISYLKVIITHMKGFENFFEESNIEPVRLYYEDVVKNPSAEIGKIAAALDVPEFSAENVDLSSLTWKVVRTTINAHFTTSMMSEGGEVFGYTLFDQGSEIVAVLTGLDISELPRIEYEYPLVFRGPDRDAVCEAIRIALSPASAPVPQ
;
A
#
# COMPACT_ATOMS: atom_id res chain seq x y z
N MET A 1 12.44 -0.51 -22.44
CA MET A 1 11.92 -0.01 -21.13
C MET A 1 12.73 1.22 -20.73
N THR A 2 12.17 2.19 -19.99
CA THR A 2 12.91 3.37 -19.49
C THR A 2 13.08 3.28 -17.98
N LEU A 3 14.27 3.62 -17.49
CA LEU A 3 14.66 3.64 -16.09
C LEU A 3 15.13 5.04 -15.71
N HIS A 4 14.67 5.51 -14.56
CA HIS A 4 15.09 6.77 -13.97
C HIS A 4 15.79 6.45 -12.64
N PRO A 5 16.97 7.00 -12.34
CA PRO A 5 17.57 6.87 -11.01
C PRO A 5 16.59 7.39 -9.96
N GLY A 6 16.32 6.60 -8.92
CA GLY A 6 15.33 6.96 -7.90
C GLY A 6 15.70 8.25 -7.15
N HIS A 7 14.70 8.93 -6.58
CA HIS A 7 14.94 9.98 -5.60
C HIS A 7 15.85 9.44 -4.48
N PHE A 8 16.84 10.22 -4.05
CA PHE A 8 17.81 9.84 -3.00
C PHE A 8 18.87 8.78 -3.35
N ARG A 9 19.45 8.81 -4.56
CA ARG A 9 20.66 8.01 -4.91
C ARG A 9 20.40 6.50 -4.92
N GLU A 10 19.17 6.09 -5.20
CA GLU A 10 18.83 4.68 -5.26
C GLU A 10 19.09 4.11 -6.65
N GLU A 11 19.68 2.92 -6.70
CA GLU A 11 19.75 2.13 -7.93
C GLU A 11 18.34 1.69 -8.30
N THR A 12 17.89 2.09 -9.48
CA THR A 12 16.67 1.56 -10.09
C THR A 12 17.00 0.25 -10.76
N VAL A 13 16.18 -0.77 -10.53
CA VAL A 13 16.48 -2.15 -10.96
C VAL A 13 15.32 -2.75 -11.71
N VAL A 14 15.60 -3.34 -12.87
CA VAL A 14 14.70 -4.29 -13.56
C VAL A 14 15.15 -5.68 -13.19
N ARG A 15 14.22 -6.44 -12.61
CA ARG A 15 14.46 -7.80 -12.15
C ARG A 15 13.76 -8.81 -13.05
N VAL A 16 14.51 -9.79 -13.54
CA VAL A 16 14.00 -10.85 -14.41
C VAL A 16 14.27 -12.21 -13.76
N PRO A 17 13.22 -12.91 -13.28
CA PRO A 17 13.36 -14.28 -12.79
C PRO A 17 13.58 -15.24 -13.97
N CYS A 18 14.50 -16.18 -13.82
CA CYS A 18 14.82 -17.21 -14.78
C CYS A 18 14.35 -18.56 -14.23
N SER A 19 13.31 -19.13 -14.83
CA SER A 19 12.67 -20.37 -14.35
C SER A 19 13.26 -21.66 -14.93
N CYS A 20 14.32 -21.56 -15.74
CA CYS A 20 14.99 -22.71 -16.35
C CYS A 20 16.36 -22.97 -15.72
N GLU A 21 16.82 -24.21 -15.81
CA GLU A 21 18.16 -24.60 -15.42
C GLU A 21 19.04 -24.80 -16.66
N GLY A 22 20.31 -24.45 -16.52
CA GLY A 22 21.35 -24.71 -17.51
C GLY A 22 22.06 -23.46 -17.98
N LEU A 23 22.65 -23.53 -19.16
CA LEU A 23 23.40 -22.44 -19.77
C LEU A 23 22.44 -21.45 -20.42
N ILE A 24 22.57 -20.17 -20.06
CA ILE A 24 21.89 -19.06 -20.73
C ILE A 24 22.90 -18.09 -21.34
N ALA A 25 22.43 -17.33 -22.31
CA ALA A 25 23.08 -16.15 -22.86
C ALA A 25 22.24 -14.92 -22.54
N VAL A 26 22.89 -13.88 -22.00
CA VAL A 26 22.24 -12.63 -21.62
C VAL A 26 22.91 -11.51 -22.39
N VAL A 27 22.10 -10.66 -23.00
CA VAL A 27 22.55 -9.44 -23.65
C VAL A 27 21.75 -8.27 -23.11
N ALA A 28 22.42 -7.17 -22.78
CA ALA A 28 21.78 -5.93 -22.34
C ALA A 28 22.52 -4.71 -22.87
N ASP A 29 21.73 -3.69 -23.19
CA ASP A 29 22.16 -2.41 -23.73
C ASP A 29 21.43 -1.29 -22.98
N PHE A 30 22.21 -0.33 -22.49
CA PHE A 30 21.74 0.78 -21.68
C PHE A 30 22.01 2.08 -22.41
N VAL A 31 20.97 2.69 -22.99
CA VAL A 31 21.11 3.89 -23.83
C VAL A 31 20.64 5.11 -23.06
N GLU A 32 21.47 6.16 -23.02
CA GLU A 32 21.07 7.42 -22.43
C GLU A 32 20.06 8.18 -23.30
N LEU A 33 18.97 8.68 -22.71
CA LEU A 33 17.90 9.38 -23.44
C LEU A 33 17.90 10.90 -23.22
N GLY A 34 18.87 11.45 -22.48
CA GLY A 34 18.96 12.90 -22.22
C GLY A 34 20.36 13.45 -22.47
N PRO A 35 20.53 14.80 -22.49
CA PRO A 35 21.80 15.44 -22.81
C PRO A 35 22.70 15.54 -21.57
N PHE A 36 23.13 14.40 -20.99
CA PHE A 36 24.06 14.43 -19.87
C PHE A 36 25.50 14.28 -20.38
N GLY A 37 26.42 15.08 -19.81
CA GLY A 37 27.82 15.11 -20.23
C GLY A 37 28.68 13.99 -19.65
N LYS A 38 28.11 13.11 -18.83
CA LYS A 38 28.78 11.99 -18.16
C LYS A 38 27.82 10.80 -18.13
N GLY A 39 28.30 9.64 -18.57
CA GLY A 39 27.48 8.43 -18.60
C GLY A 39 27.01 8.00 -17.19
N VAL A 40 25.78 7.51 -17.12
CA VAL A 40 25.13 7.03 -15.90
C VAL A 40 25.65 5.62 -15.58
N GLU A 41 25.87 5.30 -14.31
CA GLU A 41 26.34 3.97 -13.93
C GLU A 41 25.27 2.92 -14.22
N VAL A 42 25.69 1.83 -14.85
CA VAL A 42 24.82 0.69 -15.18
C VAL A 42 25.48 -0.61 -14.75
N GLY A 43 24.68 -1.64 -14.51
CA GLY A 43 25.22 -2.92 -14.05
C GLY A 43 24.28 -4.09 -14.23
N VAL A 44 24.89 -5.28 -14.24
CA VAL A 44 24.20 -6.57 -14.24
C VAL A 44 24.62 -7.35 -13.01
N THR A 45 23.61 -7.78 -12.25
CA THR A 45 23.78 -8.60 -11.04
C THR A 45 23.00 -9.89 -11.23
N MET A 46 23.57 -11.02 -10.82
CA MET A 46 22.88 -12.31 -10.80
C MET A 46 22.95 -12.88 -9.39
N ASN A 47 21.80 -13.30 -8.85
CA ASN A 47 21.69 -13.92 -7.53
C ASN A 47 22.43 -13.11 -6.43
N GLY A 48 22.38 -11.78 -6.54
CA GLY A 48 23.02 -10.82 -5.64
C GLY A 48 24.53 -10.62 -5.78
N THR A 49 25.16 -11.24 -6.78
CA THR A 49 26.57 -10.98 -7.14
C THR A 49 26.64 -10.13 -8.39
N ARG A 50 27.34 -8.99 -8.30
CA ARG A 50 27.57 -8.09 -9.43
C ARG A 50 28.49 -8.78 -10.43
N LEU A 51 27.98 -9.02 -11.63
CA LEU A 51 28.73 -9.63 -12.73
C LEU A 51 29.42 -8.59 -13.60
N TRP A 52 28.77 -7.44 -13.78
CA TRP A 52 29.24 -6.37 -14.66
C TRP A 52 28.82 -5.00 -14.17
N ARG A 53 29.69 -4.01 -14.35
CA ARG A 53 29.48 -2.61 -14.00
C ARG A 53 30.14 -1.75 -15.07
N SER A 54 29.40 -0.79 -15.62
CA SER A 54 29.92 0.17 -16.59
C SER A 54 29.13 1.49 -16.54
N ALA A 55 29.14 2.24 -17.63
CA ALA A 55 28.32 3.44 -17.84
C ALA A 55 27.37 3.25 -19.04
N THR A 56 26.41 4.17 -19.19
CA THR A 56 25.54 4.24 -20.37
C THR A 56 26.33 4.22 -21.67
N ASP A 57 25.68 3.69 -22.71
CA ASP A 57 26.21 3.40 -24.05
C ASP A 57 27.23 2.25 -24.13
N ASP A 58 27.54 1.60 -23.01
CA ASP A 58 28.22 0.31 -22.99
C ASP A 58 27.22 -0.87 -22.99
N ARG A 59 27.68 -2.04 -23.43
CA ARG A 59 26.86 -3.25 -23.57
C ARG A 59 27.38 -4.39 -22.72
N PHE A 60 26.44 -5.18 -22.23
CA PHE A 60 26.72 -6.44 -21.57
C PHE A 60 26.32 -7.60 -22.48
N ALA A 61 27.22 -8.57 -22.66
CA ALA A 61 26.93 -9.83 -23.32
C ALA A 61 27.74 -10.93 -22.62
N ALA A 62 27.07 -11.97 -22.12
CA ALA A 62 27.75 -13.06 -21.42
C ALA A 62 26.96 -14.38 -21.48
N PHE A 63 27.70 -15.48 -21.39
CA PHE A 63 27.18 -16.82 -21.10
C PHE A 63 27.27 -17.10 -19.60
N MET A 64 26.25 -17.72 -19.01
CA MET A 64 26.26 -18.08 -17.59
C MET A 64 25.39 -19.28 -17.27
N ASN A 65 25.79 -20.05 -16.27
CA ASN A 65 24.97 -21.14 -15.74
C ASN A 65 23.96 -20.60 -14.72
N ILE A 66 22.73 -21.09 -14.79
CA ILE A 66 21.66 -20.75 -13.86
C ILE A 66 20.98 -22.01 -13.31
N ASP A 67 20.40 -21.88 -12.13
CA ASP A 67 19.43 -22.81 -11.60
C ASP A 67 18.01 -22.30 -11.86
N GLY A 68 16.98 -23.15 -11.64
CA GLY A 68 15.58 -22.82 -11.91
C GLY A 68 14.97 -21.70 -11.06
N HIS A 69 15.74 -21.07 -10.18
CA HIS A 69 15.31 -19.94 -9.35
C HIS A 69 16.24 -18.72 -9.49
N SER A 70 17.16 -18.73 -10.45
CA SER A 70 18.07 -17.62 -10.69
C SER A 70 17.33 -16.34 -11.06
N VAL A 71 17.93 -15.20 -10.70
CA VAL A 71 17.35 -13.88 -10.93
C VAL A 71 18.42 -12.92 -11.42
N ILE A 72 18.11 -12.23 -12.51
CA ILE A 72 18.96 -11.20 -13.13
C ILE A 72 18.41 -9.82 -12.79
N ASP A 73 19.28 -8.95 -12.29
CA ASP A 73 18.99 -7.56 -12.03
C ASP A 73 19.81 -6.67 -12.98
N PHE A 74 19.11 -5.89 -13.79
CA PHE A 74 19.65 -4.79 -14.59
C PHE A 74 19.47 -3.49 -13.82
N SER A 75 20.56 -2.86 -13.39
CA SER A 75 20.49 -1.68 -12.54
C SER A 75 21.00 -0.42 -13.25
N VAL A 76 20.34 0.70 -12.98
CA VAL A 76 20.80 2.05 -13.32
C VAL A 76 20.97 2.81 -12.02
N GLY A 77 22.17 3.33 -11.77
CA GLY A 77 22.55 3.92 -10.49
C GLY A 77 23.25 5.26 -10.60
N VAL A 78 23.34 5.93 -9.45
CA VAL A 78 24.09 7.17 -9.26
C VAL A 78 25.24 6.84 -8.31
N GLY A 79 26.49 6.92 -8.76
CA GLY A 79 27.65 6.66 -7.91
C GLY A 79 27.71 7.63 -6.71
N PRO A 80 28.43 7.30 -5.62
CA PRO A 80 28.58 8.20 -4.48
C PRO A 80 29.17 9.55 -4.92
N GLY A 81 28.38 10.63 -4.81
CA GLY A 81 28.78 11.99 -5.18
C GLY A 81 28.19 12.52 -6.49
N ASP A 82 27.49 11.68 -7.26
CA ASP A 82 26.80 12.09 -8.47
C ASP A 82 25.37 12.61 -8.17
N THR A 83 24.90 13.60 -8.95
CA THR A 83 23.58 14.25 -8.79
C THR A 83 22.78 14.12 -10.08
N TYR A 84 22.31 12.92 -10.40
CA TYR A 84 21.57 12.65 -11.64
C TYR A 84 20.10 12.32 -11.37
N ALA A 85 19.39 13.21 -10.68
CA ALA A 85 17.98 13.03 -10.33
C ALA A 85 17.04 12.98 -11.56
N ASP A 86 17.51 13.45 -12.73
CA ASP A 86 16.68 13.60 -13.94
C ASP A 86 17.17 12.76 -15.14
N SER A 87 18.17 11.89 -14.95
CA SER A 87 18.69 11.08 -16.06
C SER A 87 17.72 9.96 -16.43
N THR A 88 17.54 9.72 -17.73
CA THR A 88 16.67 8.66 -18.24
C THR A 88 17.50 7.70 -19.07
N VAL A 89 17.46 6.42 -18.73
CA VAL A 89 18.18 5.35 -19.41
C VAL A 89 17.19 4.37 -20.02
N ALA A 90 17.27 4.14 -21.32
CA ALA A 90 16.58 3.04 -21.97
C ALA A 90 17.33 1.73 -21.75
N LEU A 91 16.67 0.76 -21.14
CA LEU A 91 17.14 -0.62 -21.07
C LEU A 91 16.50 -1.46 -22.18
N ARG A 92 17.35 -2.16 -22.93
CA ARG A 92 17.01 -3.24 -23.86
C ARG A 92 17.79 -4.49 -23.47
N PHE A 93 17.13 -5.63 -23.39
CA PHE A 93 17.78 -6.90 -23.07
C PHE A 93 17.15 -8.07 -23.83
N ALA A 94 17.89 -9.17 -23.92
CA ALA A 94 17.35 -10.45 -24.37
C ALA A 94 18.04 -11.58 -23.59
N ILE A 95 17.27 -12.60 -23.24
CA ILE A 95 17.77 -13.76 -22.50
C ILE A 95 17.42 -15.00 -23.32
N PHE A 96 18.45 -15.78 -23.62
CA PHE A 96 18.32 -17.02 -24.38
C PHE A 96 18.79 -18.19 -23.55
N ARG A 97 18.01 -19.27 -23.54
CA ARG A 97 18.49 -20.59 -23.15
C ARG A 97 19.35 -21.16 -24.28
N VAL A 98 20.51 -21.68 -23.92
CA VAL A 98 21.35 -22.43 -24.85
C VAL A 98 20.86 -23.87 -24.90
N VAL A 99 20.38 -24.29 -26.05
CA VAL A 99 19.94 -25.65 -26.32
C VAL A 99 21.10 -26.39 -27.02
N GLU A 100 21.44 -27.59 -26.56
CA GLU A 100 22.43 -28.43 -27.25
C GLU A 100 21.97 -28.66 -28.70
N ALA A 101 22.81 -28.30 -29.66
CA ALA A 101 22.55 -28.58 -31.07
C ALA A 101 23.02 -29.99 -31.42
N THR A 102 22.14 -30.71 -32.12
CA THR A 102 22.32 -32.08 -32.60
C THR A 102 23.24 -32.22 -33.82
N ASP A 103 24.04 -31.22 -34.17
CA ASP A 103 24.96 -31.26 -35.30
C ASP A 103 25.97 -30.08 -35.30
N ASP A 104 26.98 -30.26 -36.15
CA ASP A 104 28.25 -29.57 -36.41
C ASP A 104 28.16 -28.06 -36.77
N ARG A 105 27.11 -27.34 -36.34
CA ARG A 105 26.82 -25.94 -36.74
C ARG A 105 26.68 -24.90 -35.60
N GLY A 106 27.10 -25.20 -34.39
CA GLY A 106 27.15 -24.21 -33.29
C GLY A 106 25.95 -24.27 -32.34
N ARG A 107 25.88 -23.35 -31.37
CA ARG A 107 24.87 -23.36 -30.29
C ARG A 107 23.49 -22.95 -30.81
N CYS A 108 22.43 -23.60 -30.36
CA CYS A 108 21.05 -23.18 -30.61
C CYS A 108 20.53 -22.33 -29.44
N PHE A 109 19.72 -21.32 -29.74
CA PHE A 109 19.22 -20.35 -28.77
C PHE A 109 17.70 -20.30 -28.78
N GLU A 110 17.10 -20.53 -27.61
CA GLU A 110 15.68 -20.38 -27.36
C GLU A 110 15.47 -19.15 -26.48
N ARG A 111 14.72 -18.15 -26.94
CA ARG A 111 14.45 -16.94 -26.15
C ARG A 111 13.50 -17.25 -24.99
N ILE A 112 13.84 -16.81 -23.78
CA ILE A 112 13.10 -17.12 -22.55
C ILE A 112 12.59 -15.89 -21.78
N ASP A 113 12.95 -14.68 -22.20
CA ASP A 113 12.32 -13.45 -21.68
C ASP A 113 10.95 -13.18 -22.32
N ASP A 114 10.16 -12.31 -21.69
CA ASP A 114 8.82 -11.90 -22.12
C ASP A 114 8.82 -10.93 -23.32
N ASN A 115 10.00 -10.61 -23.87
CA ASN A 115 10.22 -9.64 -24.94
C ASN A 115 9.74 -8.21 -24.62
N ILE A 116 9.51 -7.88 -23.33
CA ILE A 116 8.98 -6.57 -22.92
C ILE A 116 9.93 -5.41 -23.25
N SER A 117 11.24 -5.68 -23.37
CA SER A 117 12.22 -4.66 -23.69
C SER A 117 12.30 -4.33 -25.18
N ASN A 118 11.59 -5.07 -26.04
CA ASN A 118 11.59 -4.92 -27.51
C ASN A 118 12.99 -4.97 -28.16
N LEU A 119 13.92 -5.76 -27.60
CA LEU A 119 15.19 -6.02 -28.30
C LEU A 119 14.95 -7.09 -29.36
N ASP A 120 15.35 -6.81 -30.60
CA ASP A 120 15.26 -7.78 -31.70
C ASP A 120 16.18 -8.98 -31.45
N GLY A 121 15.69 -10.19 -31.76
CA GLY A 121 16.39 -11.43 -31.47
C GLY A 121 17.66 -11.61 -32.33
N GLU A 122 17.61 -11.27 -33.62
CA GLU A 122 18.77 -11.38 -34.51
C GLU A 122 19.86 -10.39 -34.09
N LEU A 123 19.47 -9.15 -33.78
CA LEU A 123 20.38 -8.13 -33.28
C LEU A 123 21.03 -8.53 -31.95
N ALA A 124 20.26 -9.12 -31.03
CA ALA A 124 20.78 -9.60 -29.76
C ALA A 124 21.82 -10.74 -29.95
N LEU A 125 21.54 -11.68 -30.86
CA LEU A 125 22.47 -12.76 -31.19
C LEU A 125 23.75 -12.24 -31.85
N GLN A 126 23.67 -11.21 -32.71
CA GLN A 126 24.85 -10.54 -33.26
C GLN A 126 25.72 -9.90 -32.16
N TRP A 127 25.10 -9.27 -31.16
CA TRP A 127 25.84 -8.70 -30.03
C TRP A 127 26.50 -9.78 -29.16
N LEU A 128 25.92 -10.98 -29.11
CA LEU A 128 26.49 -12.12 -28.41
C LEU A 128 27.73 -12.69 -29.10
N GLU A 129 27.90 -12.54 -30.42
CA GLU A 129 29.09 -13.00 -31.15
C GLU A 129 30.40 -12.38 -30.62
N ALA A 130 30.31 -11.18 -30.03
CA ALA A 130 31.44 -10.51 -29.40
C ALA A 130 31.81 -11.09 -28.01
N ALA A 131 30.94 -11.90 -27.40
CA ALA A 131 31.20 -12.54 -26.12
C ALA A 131 31.90 -13.89 -26.34
N ASP A 132 33.02 -14.13 -25.65
CA ASP A 132 33.72 -15.41 -25.75
C ASP A 132 32.89 -16.53 -25.10
N ALA A 133 32.57 -17.53 -25.90
CA ALA A 133 31.84 -18.72 -25.49
C ALA A 133 32.58 -19.57 -24.43
N ALA A 134 33.88 -19.34 -24.24
CA ALA A 134 34.72 -19.96 -23.22
C ALA A 134 34.62 -19.27 -21.84
N ASP A 135 34.23 -18.00 -21.78
CA ASP A 135 34.15 -17.21 -20.55
C ASP A 135 32.75 -17.33 -19.91
N ILE A 136 32.36 -18.55 -19.54
CA ILE A 136 31.08 -18.81 -18.90
C ILE A 136 31.13 -18.37 -17.44
N LEU A 137 30.35 -17.33 -17.10
CA LEU A 137 30.22 -16.86 -15.73
C LEU A 137 29.50 -17.90 -14.85
N GLN A 138 29.99 -18.06 -13.62
CA GLN A 138 29.44 -18.97 -12.62
C GLN A 138 28.88 -18.15 -11.43
N PRO A 139 27.65 -17.61 -11.54
CA PRO A 139 27.02 -16.90 -10.45
C PRO A 139 26.73 -17.85 -9.26
N PRO A 140 26.60 -17.33 -8.03
CA PRO A 140 26.20 -18.15 -6.89
C PRO A 140 24.79 -18.72 -7.09
N PRO A 141 24.45 -19.86 -6.44
CA PRO A 141 23.12 -20.45 -6.52
C PRO A 141 22.06 -19.52 -5.92
N ALA A 142 20.85 -19.51 -6.49
CA ALA A 142 19.76 -18.64 -6.08
C ALA A 142 19.29 -18.90 -4.64
N SER A 143 19.39 -20.16 -4.20
CA SER A 143 19.05 -20.63 -2.84
C SER A 143 20.12 -20.34 -1.78
N GLY A 144 21.22 -19.67 -2.14
CA GLY A 144 22.32 -19.39 -1.22
C GLY A 144 21.99 -18.32 -0.16
N LYS A 145 22.59 -18.46 1.03
CA LYS A 145 22.50 -17.44 2.11
C LYS A 145 22.94 -16.04 1.66
N THR A 146 23.90 -15.96 0.75
CA THR A 146 24.39 -14.69 0.18
C THR A 146 23.31 -14.01 -0.65
N THR A 147 22.63 -14.77 -1.51
CA THR A 147 21.55 -14.30 -2.38
C THR A 147 20.34 -13.86 -1.56
N ALA A 148 19.91 -14.69 -0.60
CA ALA A 148 18.87 -14.36 0.38
C ALA A 148 19.15 -13.03 1.12
N ARG A 149 20.37 -12.84 1.64
CA ARG A 149 20.77 -11.60 2.32
C ARG A 149 20.76 -10.38 1.42
N TRP A 150 21.20 -10.54 0.17
CA TRP A 150 21.20 -9.44 -0.77
C TRP A 150 19.77 -9.02 -1.14
N PHE A 151 18.87 -9.98 -1.40
CA PHE A 151 17.47 -9.69 -1.63
C PHE A 151 16.77 -9.09 -0.42
N ALA A 152 17.08 -9.58 0.79
CA ALA A 152 16.60 -8.95 2.02
C ALA A 152 17.01 -7.47 2.09
N LYS A 153 18.27 -7.17 1.76
CA LYS A 153 18.77 -5.80 1.70
C LYS A 153 18.08 -4.97 0.61
N ALA A 154 17.82 -5.55 -0.56
CA ALA A 154 17.12 -4.88 -1.65
C ALA A 154 15.65 -4.60 -1.30
N ALA A 155 14.93 -5.57 -0.74
CA ALA A 155 13.54 -5.43 -0.31
C ALA A 155 13.41 -4.32 0.74
N MET A 156 14.29 -4.30 1.74
CA MET A 156 14.26 -3.31 2.82
C MET A 156 14.43 -1.86 2.34
N ARG A 157 14.93 -1.60 1.12
CA ARG A 157 15.01 -0.23 0.56
C ARG A 157 13.63 0.39 0.39
N TYR A 158 12.62 -0.41 0.07
CA TYR A 158 11.27 0.04 -0.21
C TYR A 158 10.42 0.25 1.04
N LEU A 159 10.95 -0.01 2.25
CA LEU A 159 10.23 0.21 3.50
C LEU A 159 10.81 1.41 4.23
N ASP A 160 10.15 2.56 4.10
CA ASP A 160 10.45 3.74 4.92
C ASP A 160 10.24 3.45 6.43
N PRO A 161 10.86 4.22 7.34
CA PRO A 161 10.77 3.96 8.78
C PRO A 161 9.33 3.93 9.33
N PRO A 162 8.40 4.81 8.91
CA PRO A 162 6.99 4.73 9.32
C PRO A 162 6.31 3.42 8.91
N ASN A 163 6.38 3.03 7.63
CA ASN A 163 5.75 1.81 7.12
C ASN A 163 6.38 0.56 7.73
N ARG A 164 7.70 0.55 7.89
CA ARG A 164 8.41 -0.51 8.61
C ARG A 164 7.85 -0.68 10.02
N LYS A 165 7.75 0.40 10.79
CA LYS A 165 7.28 0.33 12.18
C LYS A 165 5.84 -0.18 12.26
N LEU A 166 4.98 0.27 11.34
CA LEU A 166 3.60 -0.19 11.27
C LEU A 166 3.50 -1.70 11.01
N ILE A 167 4.25 -2.21 10.04
CA ILE A 167 4.31 -3.65 9.73
C ILE A 167 4.84 -4.45 10.93
N GLU A 168 5.95 -4.01 11.53
CA GLU A 168 6.56 -4.71 12.65
C GLU A 168 5.64 -4.77 13.87
N GLN A 169 4.91 -3.69 14.15
CA GLN A 169 3.91 -3.63 15.22
C GLN A 169 2.71 -4.54 14.95
N THR A 170 2.24 -4.56 13.70
CA THR A 170 1.07 -5.36 13.33
C THR A 170 1.43 -6.84 13.34
N ILE A 171 2.49 -7.27 12.64
CA ILE A 171 2.87 -8.68 12.50
C ILE A 171 3.51 -9.26 13.78
N GLY A 172 3.99 -8.40 14.68
CA GLY A 172 4.68 -8.82 15.90
C GLY A 172 6.07 -9.44 15.63
N ARG A 173 6.71 -9.05 14.53
CA ARG A 173 8.05 -9.48 14.11
C ARG A 173 8.81 -8.31 13.52
N THR A 174 10.13 -8.28 13.70
CA THR A 174 10.97 -7.33 12.98
C THR A 174 10.98 -7.66 11.47
N ILE A 175 11.26 -6.67 10.61
CA ILE A 175 11.36 -6.92 9.17
C ILE A 175 12.41 -7.99 8.83
N PRO A 176 13.62 -8.01 9.43
CA PRO A 176 14.57 -9.10 9.21
C PRO A 176 14.03 -10.49 9.58
N GLU A 177 13.28 -10.62 10.67
CA GLU A 177 12.64 -11.89 11.06
C GLU A 177 11.53 -12.30 10.08
N LEU A 178 10.75 -11.33 9.58
CA LEU A 178 9.74 -11.60 8.56
C LEU A 178 10.38 -12.10 7.27
N ILE A 179 11.45 -11.45 6.80
CA ILE A 179 12.18 -11.87 5.61
C ILE A 179 12.78 -13.27 5.81
N ASP A 180 13.45 -13.52 6.94
CA ASP A 180 14.02 -14.83 7.25
C ASP A 180 12.95 -15.93 7.24
N ARG A 181 11.79 -15.66 7.86
CA ARG A 181 10.64 -16.57 7.81
C ARG A 181 10.16 -16.83 6.39
N ILE A 182 9.98 -15.79 5.57
CA ILE A 182 9.53 -15.94 4.17
C ILE A 182 10.51 -16.78 3.35
N LEU A 183 11.81 -16.60 3.56
CA LEU A 183 12.85 -17.29 2.80
C LEU A 183 13.13 -18.72 3.28
N THR A 184 12.77 -19.07 4.52
CA THR A 184 13.15 -20.36 5.12
C THR A 184 11.98 -21.26 5.46
N GLN A 185 10.78 -20.72 5.66
CA GLN A 185 9.61 -21.49 6.05
C GLN A 185 8.66 -21.68 4.86
N PRO A 186 8.01 -22.85 4.75
CA PRO A 186 6.99 -23.06 3.74
C PRO A 186 5.82 -22.09 3.95
N SER A 187 5.25 -21.64 2.84
CA SER A 187 4.04 -20.82 2.85
C SER A 187 2.84 -21.64 3.36
N VAL A 188 1.87 -20.98 4.00
CA VAL A 188 0.69 -21.65 4.59
C VAL A 188 -0.56 -21.12 3.91
N GLN A 189 -1.38 -22.00 3.33
CA GLN A 189 -2.66 -21.55 2.77
C GLN A 189 -3.55 -20.99 3.88
N PRO A 190 -4.04 -19.74 3.78
CA PRO A 190 -4.98 -19.21 4.76
C PRO A 190 -6.26 -20.07 4.76
N LYS A 191 -6.75 -20.38 5.96
CA LYS A 191 -8.03 -21.07 6.16
C LYS A 191 -9.20 -20.11 6.03
N LYS A 192 -8.96 -18.85 6.42
CA LYS A 192 -9.96 -17.78 6.50
C LYS A 192 -9.28 -16.47 6.13
N SER A 193 -9.97 -15.66 5.34
CA SER A 193 -9.50 -14.36 4.89
C SER A 193 -10.63 -13.34 5.03
N TYR A 194 -10.31 -12.06 5.18
CA TYR A 194 -11.26 -10.95 5.05
C TYR A 194 -10.57 -9.72 4.47
N VAL A 195 -11.38 -8.82 3.93
CA VAL A 195 -10.95 -7.48 3.52
C VAL A 195 -11.61 -6.43 4.40
N LEU A 196 -10.81 -5.48 4.86
CA LEU A 196 -11.25 -4.30 5.59
C LEU A 196 -11.15 -3.10 4.65
N PHE A 197 -12.30 -2.64 4.17
CA PHE A 197 -12.40 -1.38 3.44
C PHE A 197 -12.58 -0.23 4.41
N PHE A 198 -11.93 0.89 4.14
CA PHE A 198 -12.02 2.07 4.99
C PHE A 198 -11.83 3.38 4.22
N THR A 199 -12.31 4.47 4.80
CA THR A 199 -12.01 5.83 4.33
C THR A 199 -10.88 6.46 5.15
N PRO A 200 -10.04 7.34 4.58
CA PRO A 200 -8.92 7.96 5.30
C PRO A 200 -9.36 8.59 6.62
N ARG A 201 -8.61 8.36 7.70
CA ARG A 201 -8.86 8.94 9.04
C ARG A 201 -10.17 8.48 9.71
N SER A 202 -10.76 7.39 9.25
CA SER A 202 -11.89 6.72 9.90
C SER A 202 -11.50 5.97 11.17
N GLY A 203 -10.20 5.79 11.46
CA GLY A 203 -9.73 5.04 12.62
C GLY A 203 -9.35 3.59 12.33
N SER A 204 -9.17 3.22 11.06
CA SER A 204 -8.64 1.91 10.63
C SER A 204 -7.39 1.52 11.40
N THR A 205 -6.37 2.38 11.51
CA THR A 205 -5.13 2.09 12.26
C THR A 205 -5.37 1.69 13.73
N MET A 206 -6.34 2.31 14.39
CA MET A 206 -6.70 1.94 15.77
C MET A 206 -7.35 0.56 15.79
N LEU A 207 -8.28 0.32 14.87
CA LEU A 207 -8.93 -0.98 14.69
C LEU A 207 -7.91 -2.09 14.38
N THR A 208 -6.93 -1.84 13.51
CA THR A 208 -5.81 -2.74 13.19
C THR A 208 -5.03 -3.15 14.44
N GLU A 209 -4.70 -2.19 15.30
CA GLU A 209 -3.96 -2.46 16.53
C GLU A 209 -4.79 -3.34 17.48
N ILE A 210 -6.09 -3.04 17.60
CA ILE A 210 -7.03 -3.82 18.42
C ILE A 210 -7.14 -5.26 17.88
N ILE A 211 -7.32 -5.43 16.56
CA ILE A 211 -7.40 -6.75 15.90
C ILE A 211 -6.11 -7.54 16.14
N SER A 212 -4.96 -6.91 15.97
CA SER A 212 -3.65 -7.54 16.15
C SER A 212 -3.47 -8.06 17.58
N LYS A 213 -4.00 -7.33 18.57
CA LYS A 213 -3.96 -7.73 19.98
C LYS A 213 -4.95 -8.81 20.36
N ALA A 214 -6.02 -8.99 19.59
CA ALA A 214 -6.93 -10.12 19.75
C ALA A 214 -6.26 -11.47 19.42
N LYS A 215 -5.11 -11.46 18.71
CA LYS A 215 -4.24 -12.63 18.41
C LYS A 215 -4.90 -13.80 17.68
N CYS A 216 -6.13 -13.64 17.19
CA CYS A 216 -6.89 -14.69 16.49
C CYS A 216 -7.50 -14.24 15.16
N LEU A 217 -7.43 -12.96 14.80
CA LEU A 217 -8.11 -12.37 13.64
C LEU A 217 -7.16 -11.88 12.54
N GLY A 218 -5.95 -12.42 12.50
CA GLY A 218 -4.92 -11.97 11.57
C GLY A 218 -4.23 -10.68 12.03
N PHE A 219 -3.50 -10.10 11.10
CA PHE A 219 -2.77 -8.84 11.25
C PHE A 219 -3.06 -7.98 10.02
N PRO A 220 -4.27 -7.41 9.91
CA PRO A 220 -4.66 -6.69 8.70
C PRO A 220 -3.69 -5.51 8.49
N ASN A 221 -3.27 -5.33 7.25
CA ASN A 221 -2.36 -4.26 6.88
C ASN A 221 -2.67 -3.77 5.46
N GLU A 222 -2.19 -2.59 5.12
CA GLU A 222 -2.32 -2.01 3.80
C GLU A 222 -1.24 -2.55 2.84
N TYR A 223 -1.26 -3.87 2.61
CA TYR A 223 -0.26 -4.57 1.79
C TYR A 223 -0.06 -4.02 0.38
N PHE A 224 -1.06 -3.31 -0.14
CA PHE A 224 -1.06 -2.74 -1.47
C PHE A 224 -0.60 -1.27 -1.53
N VAL A 225 -0.10 -0.70 -0.43
CA VAL A 225 0.73 0.54 -0.51
C VAL A 225 1.91 0.26 -1.43
N GLU A 226 2.20 1.13 -2.39
CA GLU A 226 3.23 0.93 -3.41
C GLU A 226 4.57 0.41 -2.84
N ASN A 227 5.07 1.07 -1.78
CA ASN A 227 6.28 0.69 -1.06
C ASN A 227 6.21 -0.72 -0.45
N ILE A 228 5.08 -1.07 0.16
CA ILE A 228 4.86 -2.39 0.80
C ILE A 228 4.65 -3.48 -0.26
N ALA A 229 3.86 -3.20 -1.29
CA ALA A 229 3.63 -4.08 -2.43
C ALA A 229 4.93 -4.39 -3.16
N THR A 230 5.79 -3.38 -3.36
CA THR A 230 7.11 -3.54 -3.96
C THR A 230 8.02 -4.39 -3.07
N PHE A 231 8.01 -4.16 -1.76
CA PHE A 231 8.72 -5.01 -0.79
C PHE A 231 8.32 -6.49 -0.91
N PHE A 232 7.01 -6.79 -0.93
CA PHE A 232 6.54 -8.18 -1.08
C PHE A 232 6.75 -8.74 -2.47
N SER A 233 6.66 -7.93 -3.53
CA SER A 233 6.94 -8.35 -4.91
C SER A 233 8.40 -8.78 -5.09
N VAL A 234 9.33 -8.01 -4.51
CA VAL A 234 10.75 -8.39 -4.45
C VAL A 234 10.91 -9.73 -3.75
N LEU A 235 10.25 -9.96 -2.62
CA LEU A 235 10.33 -11.25 -1.92
C LEU A 235 9.66 -12.40 -2.70
N ASN A 236 8.53 -12.15 -3.35
CA ASN A 236 7.84 -13.15 -4.17
C ASN A 236 8.76 -13.65 -5.29
N SER A 237 9.42 -12.71 -5.99
CA SER A 237 10.32 -13.01 -7.11
C SER A 237 11.49 -13.96 -6.77
N VAL A 238 11.86 -14.05 -5.49
CA VAL A 238 13.05 -14.80 -5.05
C VAL A 238 12.70 -16.12 -4.38
N THR A 239 11.44 -16.30 -3.98
CA THR A 239 10.97 -17.59 -3.43
C THR A 239 10.65 -18.61 -4.51
N GLY A 240 10.75 -18.23 -5.79
CA GLY A 240 10.49 -19.13 -6.92
C GLY A 240 9.03 -19.55 -7.08
N ASN A 241 8.12 -19.02 -6.27
CA ASN A 241 6.69 -19.29 -6.35
C ASN A 241 6.08 -18.38 -7.41
N SER A 242 5.73 -18.92 -8.58
CA SER A 242 4.96 -18.19 -9.60
C SER A 242 3.50 -17.99 -9.18
N VAL A 243 3.28 -17.36 -8.03
CA VAL A 243 1.96 -17.08 -7.46
C VAL A 243 1.66 -15.58 -7.56
N SER A 244 0.38 -15.20 -7.59
CA SER A 244 0.01 -13.79 -7.57
C SER A 244 0.50 -13.13 -6.28
N LEU A 245 0.73 -11.82 -6.32
CA LEU A 245 1.20 -11.08 -5.15
C LEU A 245 0.22 -11.24 -3.97
N THR A 246 -1.09 -11.24 -4.25
CA THR A 246 -2.15 -11.47 -3.26
C THR A 246 -2.00 -12.83 -2.59
N ASP A 247 -1.84 -13.90 -3.39
CA ASP A 247 -1.67 -15.26 -2.87
C ASP A 247 -0.38 -15.38 -2.04
N PHE A 248 0.73 -14.82 -2.53
CA PHE A 248 2.00 -14.76 -1.80
C PHE A 248 1.85 -14.10 -0.42
N ILE A 249 1.29 -12.89 -0.39
CA ILE A 249 1.10 -12.12 0.85
C ILE A 249 0.18 -12.89 1.80
N SER A 250 -0.95 -13.42 1.30
CA SER A 250 -1.91 -14.14 2.13
C SER A 250 -1.29 -15.35 2.83
N ARG A 251 -0.41 -16.09 2.14
CA ARG A 251 0.22 -17.28 2.70
C ARG A 251 1.36 -17.03 3.68
N HIS A 252 2.02 -15.88 3.56
CA HIS A 252 3.15 -15.51 4.41
C HIS A 252 2.75 -14.58 5.57
N CYS A 253 1.60 -13.93 5.48
CA CYS A 253 1.11 -12.98 6.47
C CYS A 253 -0.15 -13.45 7.23
N CYS A 254 -0.59 -14.69 7.08
CA CYS A 254 -1.62 -15.26 7.94
C CYS A 254 -1.07 -15.63 9.33
N LEU A 255 -1.95 -15.65 10.33
CA LEU A 255 -1.65 -16.18 11.66
C LEU A 255 -1.45 -17.70 11.64
N GLU A 256 -0.92 -18.24 12.75
CA GLU A 256 -0.79 -19.69 12.96
C GLU A 256 -2.14 -20.43 12.96
N ASN A 257 -3.22 -19.75 13.36
CA ASN A 257 -4.58 -20.29 13.26
C ASN A 257 -5.13 -20.25 11.82
N GLY A 258 -4.38 -19.70 10.86
CA GLY A 258 -4.72 -19.63 9.44
C GLY A 258 -5.61 -18.45 9.05
N VAL A 259 -5.80 -17.45 9.91
CA VAL A 259 -6.56 -16.24 9.57
C VAL A 259 -5.65 -15.20 8.92
N PHE A 260 -6.07 -14.68 7.77
CA PHE A 260 -5.46 -13.58 7.04
C PHE A 260 -6.43 -12.39 6.96
N GLY A 261 -5.91 -11.17 7.02
CA GLY A 261 -6.69 -9.95 6.86
C GLY A 261 -5.91 -8.95 6.03
N VAL A 262 -6.60 -8.12 5.25
CA VAL A 262 -5.99 -7.04 4.46
C VAL A 262 -6.83 -5.78 4.54
N GLU A 263 -6.18 -4.63 4.55
CA GLU A 263 -6.84 -3.33 4.55
C GLU A 263 -6.67 -2.64 3.20
N ILE A 264 -7.75 -2.04 2.70
CA ILE A 264 -7.74 -1.33 1.43
C ILE A 264 -8.52 -0.01 1.59
N GLU A 265 -7.79 1.09 1.47
CA GLU A 265 -8.35 2.44 1.41
C GLU A 265 -9.07 2.68 0.07
N TYR A 266 -10.10 3.54 0.03
CA TYR A 266 -10.90 3.76 -1.19
C TYR A 266 -10.09 4.20 -2.41
N ASP A 267 -9.19 5.19 -2.27
CA ASP A 267 -8.43 5.67 -3.44
C ASP A 267 -7.59 4.54 -4.03
N ARG A 268 -7.03 3.68 -3.18
CA ARG A 268 -6.33 2.49 -3.61
C ARG A 268 -7.29 1.50 -4.27
N PHE A 269 -8.39 1.15 -3.61
CA PHE A 269 -9.41 0.27 -4.16
C PHE A 269 -9.86 0.69 -5.57
N SER A 270 -10.10 1.99 -5.79
CA SER A 270 -10.55 2.53 -7.07
C SER A 270 -9.51 2.39 -8.20
N ARG A 271 -8.23 2.21 -7.85
CA ARG A 271 -7.09 2.08 -8.77
C ARG A 271 -6.57 0.66 -8.88
N LEU A 272 -6.92 -0.22 -7.95
CA LEU A 272 -6.49 -1.61 -7.97
C LEU A 272 -7.09 -2.31 -9.18
N GLU A 273 -6.30 -3.18 -9.81
CA GLU A 273 -6.85 -4.12 -10.77
C GLU A 273 -7.88 -5.01 -10.07
N ARG A 274 -9.04 -5.21 -10.72
CA ARG A 274 -10.12 -6.06 -10.17
C ARG A 274 -9.66 -7.50 -9.89
N SER A 275 -8.59 -7.96 -10.55
CA SER A 275 -7.93 -9.25 -10.31
C SER A 275 -7.42 -9.37 -8.88
N ILE A 276 -6.85 -8.32 -8.29
CA ILE A 276 -6.31 -8.34 -6.92
C ILE A 276 -7.41 -8.60 -5.88
N VAL A 277 -8.57 -7.97 -6.07
CA VAL A 277 -9.75 -8.19 -5.20
C VAL A 277 -10.37 -9.56 -5.47
N SER A 278 -10.40 -9.99 -6.73
CA SER A 278 -10.91 -11.31 -7.11
C SER A 278 -10.05 -12.46 -6.56
N ASP A 279 -8.72 -12.26 -6.48
CA ASP A 279 -7.74 -13.21 -5.94
C ASP A 279 -7.95 -13.46 -4.43
N LEU A 280 -8.53 -12.51 -3.70
CA LEU A 280 -8.92 -12.72 -2.30
C LEU A 280 -10.10 -13.70 -2.19
N GLY A 281 -10.85 -13.92 -3.27
CA GLY A 281 -12.03 -14.76 -3.32
C GLY A 281 -13.26 -14.11 -2.68
N ASN A 282 -14.32 -14.90 -2.48
CA ASN A 282 -15.50 -14.46 -1.75
C ASN A 282 -15.21 -14.51 -0.24
N VAL A 283 -14.75 -13.40 0.31
CA VAL A 283 -14.38 -13.26 1.72
C VAL A 283 -15.31 -12.28 2.43
N PRO A 284 -15.51 -12.43 3.75
CA PRO A 284 -16.19 -11.41 4.54
C PRO A 284 -15.58 -10.02 4.31
N VAL A 285 -16.47 -9.05 4.09
CA VAL A 285 -16.09 -7.65 3.91
C VAL A 285 -16.40 -6.92 5.20
N ILE A 286 -15.38 -6.26 5.75
CA ILE A 286 -15.51 -5.35 6.88
C ILE A 286 -15.44 -3.93 6.32
N TYR A 287 -16.34 -3.05 6.73
CA TYR A 287 -16.34 -1.66 6.28
C TYR A 287 -16.26 -0.70 7.47
N MET A 288 -15.13 0.00 7.58
CA MET A 288 -14.84 0.95 8.64
C MET A 288 -15.09 2.38 8.19
N THR A 289 -15.98 3.06 8.89
CA THR A 289 -16.29 4.49 8.68
C THR A 289 -16.38 5.24 10.01
N ARG A 290 -16.85 6.48 9.97
CA ARG A 290 -16.94 7.36 11.12
C ARG A 290 -18.19 8.22 11.01
N PHE A 291 -18.93 8.35 12.10
CA PHE A 291 -20.16 9.16 12.10
C PHE A 291 -19.83 10.65 12.00
N ASN A 292 -18.85 11.13 12.77
CA ASN A 292 -18.48 12.54 12.74
C ASN A 292 -17.52 12.84 11.57
N LEU A 293 -18.11 13.00 10.38
CA LEU A 293 -17.39 13.28 9.14
C LEU A 293 -16.64 14.63 9.17
N LEU A 294 -17.15 15.63 9.91
CA LEU A 294 -16.43 16.90 10.09
C LEU A 294 -15.12 16.68 10.85
N ALA A 295 -15.15 15.94 11.95
CA ALA A 295 -13.96 15.60 12.71
C ALA A 295 -12.99 14.73 11.91
N GLN A 296 -13.50 13.84 11.03
CA GLN A 296 -12.69 13.06 10.10
C GLN A 296 -11.97 13.97 9.09
N ALA A 297 -12.70 14.87 8.43
CA ALA A 297 -12.15 15.79 7.44
C ALA A 297 -11.13 16.75 8.04
N ILE A 298 -11.38 17.29 9.23
CA ILE A 298 -10.40 18.11 9.97
C ILE A 298 -9.15 17.27 10.26
N SER A 299 -9.30 16.00 10.68
CA SER A 299 -8.14 15.14 10.89
C SER A 299 -7.37 14.86 9.61
N LEU A 300 -8.04 14.75 8.47
CA LEU A 300 -7.41 14.52 7.17
C LEU A 300 -6.68 15.78 6.68
N PHE A 301 -7.32 16.95 6.82
CA PHE A 301 -6.71 18.26 6.56
C PHE A 301 -5.41 18.44 7.34
N LEU A 302 -5.46 18.21 8.66
CA LEU A 302 -4.28 18.34 9.53
C LEU A 302 -3.18 17.34 9.15
N ALA A 303 -3.54 16.12 8.78
CA ALA A 303 -2.59 15.11 8.35
C ALA A 303 -1.88 15.50 7.04
N ALA A 304 -2.65 15.96 6.06
CA ALA A 304 -2.14 16.36 4.75
C ALA A 304 -1.26 17.62 4.82
N GLU A 305 -1.70 18.66 5.53
CA GLU A 305 -0.94 19.93 5.64
C GLU A 305 0.25 19.81 6.61
N GLY A 306 0.11 19.00 7.65
CA GLY A 306 1.17 18.73 8.62
C GLY A 306 2.22 17.75 8.13
N ASN A 307 1.93 17.00 7.05
CA ASN A 307 2.67 15.81 6.64
C ASN A 307 2.80 14.77 7.78
N GLN A 308 1.71 14.59 8.55
CA GLN A 308 1.63 13.67 9.69
C GLN A 308 0.46 12.70 9.50
N TRP A 309 0.76 11.51 9.01
CA TRP A 309 -0.24 10.49 8.71
C TRP A 309 -0.43 9.54 9.90
N SER A 310 0.57 9.42 10.77
CA SER A 310 0.55 8.59 11.98
C SER A 310 0.99 9.37 13.23
N SER A 311 0.73 8.83 14.44
CA SER A 311 1.24 9.39 15.69
C SER A 311 2.77 9.27 15.85
N PHE A 312 3.47 8.73 14.84
CA PHE A 312 4.92 8.56 14.81
C PHE A 312 5.65 9.65 14.03
N ASP A 313 4.92 10.54 13.36
CA ASP A 313 5.49 11.66 12.61
C ASP A 313 5.77 12.84 13.57
N GLY A 314 6.92 13.52 13.42
CA GLY A 314 7.55 14.43 14.39
C GLY A 314 6.84 15.76 14.71
N ASP A 315 7.60 16.85 14.97
CA ASP A 315 7.09 18.11 15.52
C ASP A 315 5.97 18.76 14.69
N ARG A 316 4.92 19.22 15.40
CA ARG A 316 3.73 19.82 14.82
C ARG A 316 4.02 21.21 14.25
N ARG A 317 3.70 21.41 12.98
CA ARG A 317 3.64 22.74 12.37
C ARG A 317 2.35 23.44 12.82
N ASP A 318 2.40 24.76 12.97
CA ASP A 318 1.20 25.59 13.12
C ASP A 318 0.44 25.58 11.79
N ILE A 319 -0.61 24.75 11.72
CA ILE A 319 -1.49 24.66 10.55
C ILE A 319 -2.58 25.72 10.71
N ALA A 320 -2.72 26.60 9.71
CA ALA A 320 -3.77 27.60 9.71
C ALA A 320 -5.14 26.98 9.40
N TYR A 321 -6.19 27.53 9.99
CA TYR A 321 -7.56 27.16 9.64
C TYR A 321 -7.86 27.53 8.18
N ASP A 322 -8.44 26.59 7.43
CA ASP A 322 -8.87 26.79 6.06
C ASP A 322 -10.20 26.07 5.82
N ARG A 323 -11.28 26.86 5.82
CA ARG A 323 -12.65 26.35 5.67
C ARG A 323 -12.86 25.64 4.33
N GLU A 324 -12.35 26.22 3.24
CA GLU A 324 -12.57 25.70 1.89
C GLU A 324 -11.88 24.35 1.70
N LYS A 325 -10.64 24.22 2.19
CA LYS A 325 -9.93 22.94 2.20
C LYS A 325 -10.63 21.89 3.07
N ILE A 326 -11.12 22.24 4.27
CA ILE A 326 -11.84 21.27 5.10
C ILE A 326 -13.13 20.79 4.40
N ILE A 327 -13.86 21.68 3.72
CA ILE A 327 -15.01 21.30 2.89
C ILE A 327 -14.59 20.40 1.73
N SER A 328 -13.45 20.65 1.06
CA SER A 328 -12.99 19.78 -0.02
C SER A 328 -12.65 18.37 0.49
N TYR A 329 -11.99 18.25 1.64
CA TYR A 329 -11.75 16.95 2.29
C TYR A 329 -13.04 16.25 2.74
N LEU A 330 -14.05 16.99 3.20
CA LEU A 330 -15.39 16.43 3.47
C LEU A 330 -15.99 15.80 2.22
N LYS A 331 -15.96 16.51 1.08
CA LYS A 331 -16.48 16.01 -0.20
C LYS A 331 -15.72 14.77 -0.69
N VAL A 332 -14.40 14.74 -0.51
CA VAL A 332 -13.57 13.56 -0.80
C VAL A 332 -14.04 12.37 0.04
N ILE A 333 -14.20 12.52 1.35
CA ILE A 333 -14.67 11.43 2.23
C ILE A 333 -16.06 10.95 1.81
N ILE A 334 -17.01 11.87 1.55
CA ILE A 334 -18.36 11.52 1.08
C ILE A 334 -18.31 10.75 -0.24
N THR A 335 -17.45 11.17 -1.17
CA THR A 335 -17.25 10.49 -2.45
C THR A 335 -16.72 9.08 -2.25
N HIS A 336 -15.74 8.90 -1.36
CA HIS A 336 -15.18 7.58 -1.04
C HIS A 336 -16.23 6.66 -0.41
N MET A 337 -17.06 7.20 0.49
CA MET A 337 -18.15 6.44 1.09
C MET A 337 -19.16 5.99 0.04
N LYS A 338 -19.66 6.90 -0.79
CA LYS A 338 -20.58 6.58 -1.90
C LYS A 338 -20.00 5.53 -2.84
N GLY A 339 -18.73 5.64 -3.18
CA GLY A 339 -18.07 4.69 -4.06
C GLY A 339 -18.04 3.28 -3.48
N PHE A 340 -17.77 3.13 -2.19
CA PHE A 340 -17.87 1.83 -1.52
C PHE A 340 -19.31 1.33 -1.44
N GLU A 341 -20.28 2.17 -1.09
CA GLU A 341 -21.69 1.76 -1.05
C GLU A 341 -22.18 1.27 -2.42
N ASN A 342 -21.86 2.01 -3.49
CA ASN A 342 -22.18 1.58 -4.86
C ASN A 342 -21.51 0.25 -5.19
N PHE A 343 -20.23 0.07 -4.83
CA PHE A 343 -19.53 -1.19 -5.03
C PHE A 343 -20.19 -2.35 -4.28
N PHE A 344 -20.63 -2.13 -3.03
CA PHE A 344 -21.31 -3.16 -2.24
C PHE A 344 -22.66 -3.52 -2.85
N GLU A 345 -23.44 -2.53 -3.30
CA GLU A 345 -24.72 -2.74 -3.98
C GLU A 345 -24.54 -3.50 -5.30
N GLU A 346 -23.63 -3.04 -6.18
CA GLU A 346 -23.34 -3.66 -7.47
C GLU A 346 -22.81 -5.09 -7.33
N SER A 347 -22.07 -5.37 -6.26
CA SER A 347 -21.46 -6.68 -5.99
C SER A 347 -22.32 -7.56 -5.09
N ASN A 348 -23.50 -7.08 -4.65
CA ASN A 348 -24.38 -7.76 -3.70
C ASN A 348 -23.65 -8.21 -2.42
N ILE A 349 -22.83 -7.32 -1.87
CA ILE A 349 -22.06 -7.51 -0.64
C ILE A 349 -22.79 -6.83 0.51
N GLU A 350 -23.02 -7.55 1.59
CA GLU A 350 -23.44 -6.98 2.87
C GLU A 350 -22.23 -6.92 3.81
N PRO A 351 -21.58 -5.74 3.97
CA PRO A 351 -20.38 -5.66 4.80
C PRO A 351 -20.73 -5.65 6.29
N VAL A 352 -19.81 -6.17 7.11
CA VAL A 352 -19.81 -5.91 8.56
C VAL A 352 -19.42 -4.45 8.77
N ARG A 353 -20.41 -3.62 9.12
CA ARG A 353 -20.23 -2.18 9.31
C ARG A 353 -19.69 -1.88 10.69
N LEU A 354 -18.60 -1.12 10.72
CA LEU A 354 -17.97 -0.62 11.93
C LEU A 354 -17.86 0.90 11.85
N TYR A 355 -18.11 1.54 12.99
CA TYR A 355 -17.99 2.98 13.14
C TYR A 355 -16.97 3.30 14.22
N TYR A 356 -16.10 4.28 13.95
CA TYR A 356 -15.09 4.75 14.89
C TYR A 356 -15.63 4.94 16.31
N GLU A 357 -16.77 5.62 16.44
CA GLU A 357 -17.38 5.93 17.72
C GLU A 357 -17.79 4.66 18.50
N ASP A 358 -18.28 3.64 17.81
CA ASP A 358 -18.66 2.36 18.42
C ASP A 358 -17.41 1.55 18.80
N VAL A 359 -16.38 1.56 17.96
CA VAL A 359 -15.10 0.87 18.27
C VAL A 359 -14.43 1.50 19.49
N VAL A 360 -14.48 2.83 19.64
CA VAL A 360 -13.97 3.50 20.85
C VAL A 360 -14.81 3.15 22.07
N LYS A 361 -16.14 3.12 21.94
CA LYS A 361 -17.06 2.91 23.06
C LYS A 361 -17.09 1.46 23.55
N ASN A 362 -17.08 0.49 22.64
CA ASN A 362 -17.17 -0.94 22.96
C ASN A 362 -16.38 -1.78 21.94
N PRO A 363 -15.04 -1.73 21.99
CA PRO A 363 -14.18 -2.41 21.02
C PRO A 363 -14.43 -3.92 21.00
N SER A 364 -14.61 -4.57 22.15
CA SER A 364 -14.77 -6.02 22.23
C SER A 364 -16.02 -6.49 21.48
N ALA A 365 -17.11 -5.71 21.53
CA ALA A 365 -18.31 -6.00 20.76
C ALA A 365 -18.07 -5.84 19.25
N GLU A 366 -17.40 -4.76 18.84
CA GLU A 366 -17.12 -4.50 17.41
C GLU A 366 -16.16 -5.54 16.82
N ILE A 367 -15.10 -5.93 17.55
CA ILE A 367 -14.21 -7.03 17.14
C ILE A 367 -14.96 -8.37 17.11
N GLY A 368 -15.89 -8.58 18.03
CA GLY A 368 -16.76 -9.77 18.04
C GLY A 368 -17.58 -9.92 16.75
N LYS A 369 -17.99 -8.81 16.10
CA LYS A 369 -18.67 -8.85 14.79
C LYS A 369 -17.75 -9.41 13.70
N ILE A 370 -16.47 -9.01 13.69
CA ILE A 370 -15.46 -9.51 12.75
C ILE A 370 -15.21 -11.01 13.01
N ALA A 371 -15.03 -11.40 14.27
CA ALA A 371 -14.81 -12.79 14.65
C ALA A 371 -15.99 -13.70 14.25
N ALA A 372 -17.22 -13.22 14.45
CA ALA A 372 -18.44 -13.94 14.05
C ALA A 372 -18.53 -14.08 12.52
N ALA A 373 -18.24 -13.02 11.76
CA ALA A 373 -18.24 -13.08 10.30
C ALA A 373 -17.17 -14.04 9.72
N LEU A 374 -16.10 -14.27 10.48
CA LEU A 374 -15.04 -15.22 10.15
C LEU A 374 -15.24 -16.61 10.80
N ASP A 375 -16.30 -16.84 11.57
CA ASP A 375 -16.52 -18.06 12.35
C ASP A 375 -15.33 -18.43 13.27
N VAL A 376 -14.64 -17.47 13.89
CA VAL A 376 -13.46 -17.71 14.74
C VAL A 376 -13.89 -17.93 16.20
N PRO A 377 -14.03 -19.20 16.67
CA PRO A 377 -14.57 -19.49 18.01
C PRO A 377 -13.58 -19.17 19.14
N GLU A 378 -12.29 -19.02 18.84
CA GLU A 378 -11.25 -18.73 19.83
C GLU A 378 -11.28 -17.27 20.32
N PHE A 379 -12.07 -16.40 19.68
CA PHE A 379 -12.19 -15.01 20.11
C PHE A 379 -12.86 -14.91 21.49
N SER A 380 -12.23 -14.14 22.38
CA SER A 380 -12.78 -13.76 23.67
C SER A 380 -12.72 -12.24 23.82
N ALA A 381 -13.81 -11.65 24.31
CA ALA A 381 -13.89 -10.22 24.60
C ALA A 381 -12.82 -9.75 25.60
N GLU A 382 -12.34 -10.64 26.46
CA GLU A 382 -11.30 -10.39 27.46
C GLU A 382 -9.92 -10.14 26.83
N ASN A 383 -9.69 -10.61 25.60
CA ASN A 383 -8.43 -10.41 24.88
C ASN A 383 -8.31 -9.01 24.26
N VAL A 384 -9.37 -8.20 24.31
CA VAL A 384 -9.41 -6.84 23.77
C VAL A 384 -9.17 -5.85 24.91
N ASP A 385 -7.89 -5.53 25.13
CA ASP A 385 -7.47 -4.54 26.14
C ASP A 385 -7.05 -3.21 25.48
N LEU A 386 -7.93 -2.20 25.58
CA LEU A 386 -7.64 -0.84 25.11
C LEU A 386 -6.54 -0.13 25.88
N SER A 387 -6.32 -0.47 27.14
CA SER A 387 -5.32 0.20 27.99
C SER A 387 -3.89 -0.09 27.52
N SER A 388 -3.74 -1.18 26.77
CA SER A 388 -2.47 -1.57 26.16
C SER A 388 -2.15 -0.81 24.86
N LEU A 389 -3.10 -0.06 24.27
CA LEU A 389 -2.94 0.57 22.94
C LEU A 389 -1.78 1.57 22.92
N THR A 390 -0.93 1.41 21.91
CA THR A 390 0.22 2.26 21.61
C THR A 390 -0.27 3.54 20.95
N TRP A 391 -1.31 3.43 20.13
CA TRP A 391 -1.95 4.57 19.51
C TRP A 391 -2.68 5.43 20.56
N LYS A 392 -2.33 6.71 20.60
CA LYS A 392 -3.05 7.70 21.41
C LYS A 392 -3.92 8.54 20.49
N VAL A 393 -5.21 8.66 20.82
CA VAL A 393 -6.11 9.62 20.18
C VAL A 393 -5.51 11.02 20.37
N VAL A 394 -4.96 11.59 19.31
CA VAL A 394 -4.49 12.97 19.30
C VAL A 394 -5.68 13.89 18.97
N ARG A 395 -6.63 14.01 19.90
CA ARG A 395 -7.58 15.13 19.86
C ARG A 395 -6.88 16.33 20.47
N THR A 396 -6.59 17.32 19.64
CA THR A 396 -5.88 18.51 20.08
C THR A 396 -6.85 19.68 20.19
N THR A 397 -6.41 20.72 20.90
CA THR A 397 -7.08 22.01 20.90
C THR A 397 -7.31 22.55 19.48
N ILE A 398 -6.48 22.20 18.50
CA ILE A 398 -6.66 22.58 17.09
C ILE A 398 -7.89 21.94 16.46
N ASN A 399 -8.16 20.66 16.75
CA ASN A 399 -9.32 19.95 16.21
C ASN A 399 -10.61 20.57 16.73
N ALA A 400 -10.65 20.86 18.04
CA ALA A 400 -11.78 21.51 18.67
C ALA A 400 -11.98 22.93 18.11
N HIS A 401 -10.91 23.72 18.00
CA HIS A 401 -10.95 25.06 17.43
C HIS A 401 -11.50 25.06 16.00
N PHE A 402 -10.98 24.20 15.12
CA PHE A 402 -11.45 24.13 13.73
C PHE A 402 -12.89 23.62 13.64
N THR A 403 -13.29 22.70 14.51
CA THR A 403 -14.70 22.25 14.58
C THR A 403 -15.61 23.42 14.92
N THR A 404 -15.27 24.19 15.97
CA THR A 404 -16.03 25.39 16.35
C THR A 404 -16.06 26.42 15.21
N SER A 405 -14.92 26.73 14.60
CA SER A 405 -14.84 27.67 13.48
C SER A 405 -15.74 27.24 12.31
N MET A 406 -15.69 25.97 11.89
CA MET A 406 -16.56 25.42 10.83
C MET A 406 -18.05 25.59 11.15
N MET A 407 -18.41 25.39 12.41
CA MET A 407 -19.79 25.47 12.92
C MET A 407 -20.22 26.87 13.36
N SER A 408 -19.38 27.90 13.20
CA SER A 408 -19.73 29.27 13.60
C SER A 408 -19.50 30.32 12.51
N GLU A 409 -18.70 30.01 11.49
CA GLU A 409 -18.25 30.96 10.47
C GLU A 409 -18.90 30.71 9.10
N GLY A 410 -19.49 31.77 8.53
CA GLY A 410 -20.13 31.75 7.21
C GLY A 410 -21.59 31.30 7.25
N GLY A 411 -22.12 30.93 6.09
CA GLY A 411 -23.51 30.48 5.94
C GLY A 411 -24.56 31.55 6.22
N GLU A 412 -25.83 31.16 6.17
CA GLU A 412 -26.95 32.00 6.60
C GLU A 412 -27.07 32.06 8.12
N VAL A 413 -26.69 30.97 8.79
CA VAL A 413 -26.75 30.81 10.25
C VAL A 413 -25.58 29.94 10.69
N PHE A 414 -24.65 30.48 11.49
CA PHE A 414 -23.60 29.72 12.17
C PHE A 414 -22.81 28.74 11.26
N GLY A 415 -22.44 29.14 10.04
CA GLY A 415 -21.73 28.25 9.11
C GLY A 415 -22.63 27.31 8.30
N TYR A 416 -23.95 27.38 8.44
CA TYR A 416 -24.93 26.54 7.73
C TYR A 416 -25.79 27.33 6.72
N THR A 417 -26.14 26.67 5.63
CA THR A 417 -27.18 27.07 4.67
C THR A 417 -28.49 26.41 5.05
N LEU A 418 -29.61 27.15 4.99
CA LEU A 418 -30.93 26.63 5.35
C LEU A 418 -31.71 26.19 4.12
N PHE A 419 -32.41 25.07 4.24
CA PHE A 419 -33.29 24.52 3.22
C PHE A 419 -34.67 24.30 3.84
N ASP A 420 -35.69 24.93 3.26
CA ASP A 420 -37.08 24.71 3.65
C ASP A 420 -37.65 23.53 2.84
N GLN A 421 -38.00 22.44 3.54
CA GLN A 421 -38.61 21.25 2.95
C GLN A 421 -40.13 21.17 3.23
N GLY A 422 -40.74 22.29 3.60
CA GLY A 422 -42.18 22.44 3.84
C GLY A 422 -42.61 22.02 5.25
N SER A 423 -42.26 20.80 5.68
CA SER A 423 -42.57 20.29 7.03
C SER A 423 -41.43 20.46 8.03
N GLU A 424 -40.22 20.76 7.55
CA GLU A 424 -39.04 20.99 8.38
C GLU A 424 -38.08 21.98 7.70
N ILE A 425 -37.27 22.64 8.52
CA ILE A 425 -36.07 23.36 8.09
C ILE A 425 -34.87 22.45 8.31
N VAL A 426 -34.03 22.36 7.28
CA VAL A 426 -32.78 21.61 7.31
C VAL A 426 -31.60 22.58 7.17
N ALA A 427 -30.74 22.65 8.18
CA ALA A 427 -29.47 23.36 8.10
C ALA A 427 -28.39 22.39 7.66
N VAL A 428 -27.66 22.74 6.60
CA VAL A 428 -26.54 21.94 6.09
C VAL A 428 -25.28 22.78 6.10
N LEU A 429 -24.17 22.19 6.53
CA LEU A 429 -22.89 22.88 6.61
C LEU A 429 -22.55 23.52 5.25
N THR A 430 -22.36 24.83 5.24
CA THR A 430 -22.27 25.62 4.01
C THR A 430 -21.15 25.09 3.11
N GLY A 431 -21.45 24.87 1.85
CA GLY A 431 -20.53 24.29 0.86
C GLY A 431 -20.77 22.80 0.57
N LEU A 432 -21.65 22.14 1.33
CA LEU A 432 -22.16 20.80 1.03
C LEU A 432 -23.55 20.87 0.40
N ASP A 433 -23.86 19.88 -0.44
CA ASP A 433 -25.18 19.66 -1.01
C ASP A 433 -25.88 18.54 -0.24
N ILE A 434 -27.10 18.79 0.25
CA ILE A 434 -27.89 17.81 1.01
C ILE A 434 -28.17 16.53 0.22
N SER A 435 -28.34 16.64 -1.10
CA SER A 435 -28.58 15.49 -1.97
C SER A 435 -27.34 14.61 -2.12
N GLU A 436 -26.16 15.14 -1.79
CA GLU A 436 -24.91 14.42 -1.84
C GLU A 436 -24.52 13.77 -0.52
N LEU A 437 -25.22 14.05 0.58
CA LEU A 437 -24.87 13.48 1.87
C LEU A 437 -25.26 12.00 1.96
N PRO A 438 -24.40 11.16 2.57
CA PRO A 438 -24.74 9.77 2.79
C PRO A 438 -25.93 9.70 3.76
N ARG A 439 -26.91 8.83 3.48
CA ARG A 439 -28.09 8.61 4.35
C ARG A 439 -27.71 7.77 5.58
N ILE A 440 -26.82 8.31 6.40
CA ILE A 440 -26.44 7.72 7.67
C ILE A 440 -27.42 8.24 8.72
N GLU A 441 -27.76 7.40 9.69
CA GLU A 441 -28.69 7.74 10.79
C GLU A 441 -28.22 8.97 11.61
N TYR A 442 -26.94 9.37 11.48
CA TYR A 442 -26.33 10.49 12.18
C TYR A 442 -25.51 11.38 11.22
N GLU A 443 -26.12 12.47 10.76
CA GLU A 443 -25.47 13.49 9.90
C GLU A 443 -24.75 14.58 10.72
N TYR A 444 -24.51 14.37 12.02
CA TYR A 444 -23.93 15.39 12.91
C TYR A 444 -22.42 15.58 12.71
N PRO A 445 -21.89 16.82 12.73
CA PRO A 445 -22.57 18.11 12.76
C PRO A 445 -22.77 18.69 11.34
N LEU A 446 -22.86 17.87 10.30
CA LEU A 446 -23.07 18.33 8.93
C LEU A 446 -24.49 18.84 8.70
N VAL A 447 -25.48 18.21 9.34
CA VAL A 447 -26.90 18.53 9.18
C VAL A 447 -27.59 18.67 10.53
N PHE A 448 -28.45 19.68 10.63
CA PHE A 448 -29.42 19.85 11.70
C PHE A 448 -30.82 19.97 11.11
N ARG A 449 -31.81 19.40 11.79
CA ARG A 449 -33.21 19.42 11.35
C ARG A 449 -34.08 19.95 12.48
N GLY A 450 -35.13 20.67 12.13
CA GLY A 450 -36.09 21.20 13.10
C GLY A 450 -37.36 21.71 12.43
N PRO A 451 -38.44 21.90 13.20
CA PRO A 451 -39.73 22.35 12.67
C PRO A 451 -39.69 23.78 12.10
N ASP A 452 -38.75 24.60 12.56
CA ASP A 452 -38.57 25.98 12.13
C ASP A 452 -37.10 26.44 12.27
N ARG A 453 -36.83 27.67 11.81
CA ARG A 453 -35.50 28.27 11.85
C ARG A 453 -34.96 28.41 13.27
N ASP A 454 -35.79 28.75 14.25
CA ASP A 454 -35.36 29.00 15.63
C ASP A 454 -34.94 27.71 16.31
N ALA A 455 -35.68 26.62 16.10
CA ALA A 455 -35.34 25.29 16.60
C ALA A 455 -34.00 24.80 16.04
N VAL A 456 -33.75 25.00 14.74
CA VAL A 456 -32.47 24.65 14.10
C VAL A 456 -31.32 25.53 14.63
N CYS A 457 -31.53 26.83 14.77
CA CYS A 457 -30.54 27.74 15.36
C CYS A 457 -30.17 27.32 16.78
N GLU A 458 -31.16 26.92 17.57
CA GLU A 458 -30.94 26.47 18.95
C GLU A 458 -30.19 25.14 18.99
N ALA A 459 -30.52 24.19 18.11
CA ALA A 459 -29.79 22.93 17.99
C ALA A 459 -28.29 23.17 17.66
N ILE A 460 -27.99 24.11 16.75
CA ILE A 460 -26.60 24.49 16.43
C ILE A 460 -25.91 25.16 17.63
N ARG A 461 -26.59 26.07 18.34
CA ARG A 461 -26.03 26.72 19.55
C ARG A 461 -25.74 25.70 20.66
N ILE A 462 -26.64 24.75 20.87
CA ILE A 462 -26.43 23.66 21.82
C ILE A 462 -25.18 22.89 21.41
N ALA A 463 -25.04 22.52 20.13
CA ALA A 463 -23.88 21.79 19.61
C ALA A 463 -22.54 22.55 19.70
N LEU A 464 -22.57 23.89 19.60
CA LEU A 464 -21.42 24.77 19.82
C LEU A 464 -21.02 24.91 21.30
N SER A 465 -21.92 24.57 22.22
CA SER A 465 -21.67 24.76 23.65
C SER A 465 -20.67 23.71 24.18
N PRO A 466 -19.71 24.07 25.05
CA PRO A 466 -18.70 23.14 25.57
C PRO A 466 -19.26 21.90 26.30
N ALA A 467 -20.52 21.96 26.76
CA ALA A 467 -21.20 20.91 27.49
C ALA A 467 -21.84 19.81 26.62
N SER A 468 -21.92 20.00 25.30
CA SER A 468 -22.56 19.07 24.35
C SER A 468 -21.58 18.36 23.42
N ALA A 469 -20.29 18.72 23.45
CA ALA A 469 -19.26 17.88 22.85
C ALA A 469 -19.39 16.49 23.49
N PRO A 470 -19.58 15.40 22.73
CA PRO A 470 -19.68 14.07 23.31
C PRO A 470 -18.40 13.82 24.11
N VAL A 471 -18.56 13.90 25.43
CA VAL A 471 -17.53 13.56 26.39
C VAL A 471 -17.23 12.08 26.15
N PRO A 472 -15.97 11.69 25.88
CA PRO A 472 -15.63 10.28 25.98
C PRO A 472 -15.75 9.92 27.45
N GLN A 473 -16.77 9.12 27.80
CA GLN A 473 -16.67 8.23 28.95
C GLN A 473 -15.77 7.07 28.60
#